data_AF-A0A6B3F3M7-F1
#
_entry.id   AF-A0A6B3F3M7-F1
#
_cell.length_a   1.000
_cell.length_b   1.000
_cell.length_c   1.000
_cell.angle_alpha   90.00
_cell.angle_beta   90.00
_cell.angle_gamma   90.00
#
_symmetry.space_group_name_H-M   'P 1'
#
loop_
_entity.id
_entity.type
_entity.pdbx_description
1 polymer ?
#
loop_
_entity_poly.entity_id
_entity_poly.type
_entity_poly.pdbx_seq_one_letter_code
_entity_poly.pdbx_strand_id
1 'polypeptide(L)' 'EELWHALEVAQAKGFVEKLEHRLDAPVAQGGSNFSGGQRQRLAIARVLVRRPEIYLFDDSFSALDYATDAALRAAL' A
#
# COMPACT_ATOMS: atom_id res chain seq x y z
N GLU A 1 -7.40 13.45 2.15
CA GLU A 1 -6.47 13.78 1.05
C GLU A 1 -5.14 13.03 1.12
N GLU A 2 -4.24 13.32 2.07
CA GLU A 2 -2.87 12.74 2.08
C GLU A 2 -2.84 11.20 2.13
N LEU A 3 -3.64 10.59 3.02
CA LEU A 3 -3.73 9.12 3.11
C LEU A 3 -4.23 8.49 1.81
N TRP A 4 -5.23 9.10 1.17
CA TRP A 4 -5.78 8.60 -0.08
C TRP A 4 -4.78 8.71 -1.23
N HIS A 5 -4.02 9.79 -1.28
CA HIS A 5 -2.94 9.94 -2.26
C HIS A 5 -1.84 8.89 -2.07
N ALA A 6 -1.39 8.67 -0.83
CA ALA A 6 -0.39 7.63 -0.54
C ALA A 6 -0.89 6.23 -0.90
N LEU A 7 -2.17 5.94 -0.63
CA LEU A 7 -2.81 4.70 -1.04
C LEU A 7 -2.97 4.58 -2.56
N GLU A 8 -3.16 5.68 -3.27
CA GLU A 8 -3.24 5.71 -4.73
C GLU A 8 -1.88 5.39 -5.37
N VAL A 9 -0.82 6.09 -4.94
CA VAL A 9 0.55 5.81 -5.36
C VAL A 9 0.91 4.36 -5.06
N ALA A 10 0.61 3.88 -3.85
CA ALA A 10 0.85 2.51 -3.42
C ALA A 10 -0.03 1.45 -4.11
N GLN A 11 -0.88 1.82 -5.07
CA GLN A 11 -1.86 0.95 -5.72
C GLN A 11 -2.82 0.25 -4.74
N ALA A 12 -3.04 0.81 -3.55
CA ALA A 12 -3.86 0.24 -2.49
C ALA A 12 -5.29 0.81 -2.43
N LYS A 13 -5.50 2.02 -2.97
CA LYS A 13 -6.78 2.74 -2.93
C LYS A 13 -7.96 1.87 -3.34
N GLY A 14 -7.84 1.18 -4.47
CA GLY A 14 -8.94 0.39 -5.04
C GLY A 14 -9.44 -0.78 -4.18
N PHE A 15 -8.63 -1.33 -3.27
CA PHE A 15 -9.12 -2.32 -2.32
C PHE A 15 -9.54 -1.69 -0.98
N VAL A 16 -8.86 -0.64 -0.53
CA VAL A 16 -9.21 0.06 0.72
C VAL A 16 -10.58 0.74 0.61
N GLU A 17 -10.91 1.32 -0.55
CA GLU A 17 -12.23 1.92 -0.81
C GLU A 17 -13.39 0.90 -0.76
N LYS A 18 -13.10 -0.38 -1.01
CA LYS A 18 -14.07 -1.47 -0.99
C LYS A 18 -14.27 -2.08 0.40
N LEU A 19 -13.40 -1.76 1.36
CA LEU A 19 -13.56 -2.23 2.73
C LEU A 19 -14.75 -1.55 3.39
N GLU A 20 -15.44 -2.30 4.25
CA GLU A 20 -16.34 -1.70 5.22
C GLU A 20 -15.53 -0.74 6.11
N HIS A 21 -16.06 0.48 6.31
CA HIS A 21 -15.38 1.58 7.02
C HIS A 21 -14.14 2.18 6.32
N ARG A 22 -13.74 1.70 5.14
CA ARG A 22 -12.69 2.31 4.30
C ARG A 22 -11.36 2.52 5.05
N LEU A 23 -10.98 3.78 5.34
CA LEU A 23 -9.75 4.09 6.08
C LEU A 23 -9.80 3.63 7.54
N ASP A 24 -11.00 3.55 8.12
CA ASP A 24 -11.23 3.10 9.49
C ASP A 24 -11.43 1.58 9.57
N ALA A 25 -11.23 0.86 8.46
CA ALA A 25 -11.31 -0.59 8.44
C ALA A 25 -10.29 -1.22 9.40
N PRO A 26 -10.69 -2.18 10.25
CA PRO A 26 -9.79 -2.78 11.21
C PRO A 26 -8.70 -3.60 10.52
N VAL A 27 -7.48 -3.50 11.06
CA VAL A 27 -6.38 -4.38 10.72
C VAL A 27 -6.30 -5.48 11.76
N ALA A 28 -6.54 -6.73 11.35
CA ALA A 28 -6.46 -7.88 12.26
C ALA A 28 -5.01 -8.10 12.74
N GLN A 29 -4.82 -8.90 13.79
CA GLN A 29 -3.47 -9.20 14.30
C GLN A 29 -2.57 -9.73 13.19
N GLY A 30 -1.40 -9.10 13.02
CA GLY A 30 -0.45 -9.42 11.95
C GLY A 30 -0.92 -9.07 10.53
N GLY A 31 -2.03 -8.34 10.38
CA GLY A 31 -2.64 -8.03 9.09
C GLY A 31 -3.23 -9.25 8.37
N SER A 32 -3.67 -10.25 9.13
CA SER A 32 -4.14 -11.54 8.60
C SER A 32 -5.37 -11.44 7.68
N ASN A 33 -6.14 -10.35 7.78
CA ASN A 33 -7.27 -10.05 6.91
C ASN A 33 -6.88 -9.44 5.54
N PHE A 34 -5.59 -9.29 5.26
CA PHE A 34 -5.06 -8.81 3.98
C PHE A 34 -4.16 -9.87 3.34
N SER A 35 -4.14 -9.94 2.01
CA SER A 35 -3.17 -10.76 1.27
C SER A 35 -1.74 -10.24 1.44
N GLY A 36 -0.73 -11.06 1.10
CA GLY A 36 0.68 -10.63 1.14
C GLY A 36 0.95 -9.34 0.37
N GLY A 37 0.50 -9.27 -0.89
CA GLY A 37 0.64 -8.07 -1.73
C GLY A 37 -0.19 -6.87 -1.26
N GLN A 38 -1.33 -7.09 -0.57
CA GLN A 38 -2.05 -5.99 0.07
C GLN A 38 -1.27 -5.44 1.28
N ARG A 39 -0.72 -6.31 2.13
CA ARG A 39 0.13 -5.89 3.25
C ARG A 39 1.36 -5.12 2.80
N GLN A 40 2.03 -5.57 1.72
CA GLN A 40 3.16 -4.84 1.12
C GLN A 40 2.74 -3.44 0.65
N ARG A 41 1.65 -3.32 -0.12
CA ARG A 41 1.15 -2.01 -0.57
C ARG A 41 0.75 -1.09 0.58
N LEU A 42 0.12 -1.59 1.63
CA LEU A 42 -0.17 -0.81 2.84
C LEU A 42 1.11 -0.35 3.55
N ALA A 43 2.14 -1.19 3.60
CA ALA A 43 3.43 -0.82 4.18
C ALA A 43 4.11 0.29 3.37
N ILE A 44 4.04 0.23 2.03
CA ILE A 44 4.56 1.28 1.14
C ILE A 44 3.79 2.58 1.33
N ALA A 45 2.45 2.54 1.35
CA ALA A 45 1.61 3.70 1.64
C ALA A 45 2.00 4.36 2.97
N ARG A 46 2.25 3.55 4.02
CA ARG A 46 2.68 4.05 5.34
C ARG A 46 4.02 4.81 5.28
N VAL A 47 4.96 4.38 4.45
CA VAL A 47 6.25 5.08 4.25
C VAL A 47 6.02 6.37 3.46
N LEU A 48 5.18 6.36 2.44
CA LEU A 48 4.88 7.55 1.62
C LEU A 48 4.24 8.68 2.43
N VAL A 49 3.33 8.35 3.36
CA VAL A 49 2.74 9.34 4.28
C VAL A 49 3.82 10.03 5.13
N ARG A 50 4.93 9.34 5.44
CA ARG A 50 6.02 9.90 6.24
C ARG A 50 6.92 10.86 5.45
N ARG A 51 6.87 10.84 4.11
CA ARG A 51 7.69 11.67 3.21
C ARG A 51 9.18 11.73 3.58
N PRO A 52 9.88 10.58 3.75
CA PRO A 52 11.31 10.59 4.01
C PRO A 52 12.10 11.10 2.78
N GLU A 53 13.30 11.62 3.02
CA GLU A 53 14.22 12.05 1.94
C GLU A 53 14.79 10.86 1.15
N ILE A 54 14.87 9.69 1.78
CA ILE A 54 15.43 8.47 1.18
C ILE A 54 14.49 7.30 1.46
N TYR A 55 14.19 6.54 0.40
CA TYR A 55 13.40 5.30 0.46
C TYR A 55 14.33 4.10 0.23
N LEU A 56 14.22 3.08 1.09
CA LEU A 56 14.90 1.80 0.92
C LEU A 56 13.85 0.70 0.85
N PHE A 57 13.81 0.01 -0.30
CA PHE A 57 12.91 -1.12 -0.53
C PHE A 57 13.74 -2.39 -0.62
N ASP A 58 13.53 -3.31 0.34
CA ASP A 58 14.13 -4.64 0.33
C ASP A 58 13.04 -5.66 -0.02
N ASP A 59 13.15 -6.24 -1.20
CA ASP A 59 12.20 -7.21 -1.79
C ASP A 59 10.71 -6.84 -1.64
N SER A 60 10.40 -5.54 -1.61
CA SER A 60 9.08 -5.04 -1.19
C SER A 60 7.98 -5.20 -2.26
N PHE A 61 8.36 -5.74 -3.42
CA PHE A 61 7.50 -5.91 -4.60
C PHE A 61 7.29 -7.39 -4.97
N SER A 62 7.93 -8.33 -4.26
CA SER A 62 7.90 -9.76 -4.63
C SER A 62 6.51 -10.41 -4.53
N ALA A 63 5.58 -9.83 -3.75
CA ALA A 63 4.21 -10.33 -3.66
C ALA A 63 3.21 -9.53 -4.50
N LEU A 64 3.70 -8.68 -5.42
CA LEU A 64 2.87 -7.95 -6.38
C LEU A 64 2.92 -8.64 -7.76
N ASP A 65 1.80 -8.58 -8.48
CA ASP A 65 1.82 -8.92 -9.91
C ASP A 65 2.58 -7.86 -10.71
N TYR A 66 3.05 -8.24 -11.90
CA TYR A 66 3.88 -7.40 -12.76
C TYR A 66 3.25 -6.03 -13.09
N ALA A 67 1.94 -5.99 -13.32
CA ALA A 67 1.26 -4.75 -13.69
C ALA A 67 1.18 -3.78 -12.49
N THR A 68 0.87 -4.32 -11.31
CA THR A 68 0.85 -3.55 -10.06
C THR A 68 2.23 -3.01 -9.70
N ASP A 69 3.29 -3.82 -9.83
CA ASP A 69 4.68 -3.38 -9.58
C ASP A 69 5.09 -2.25 -10.53
N ALA A 70 4.84 -2.41 -11.84
CA ALA A 70 5.19 -1.39 -12.82
C ALA A 70 4.46 -0.06 -12.58
N ALA A 71 3.16 -0.10 -12.27
CA ALA A 71 2.38 1.09 -11.96
C ALA A 71 2.87 1.80 -10.68
N LEU A 72 3.21 1.01 -9.66
CA LEU A 72 3.74 1.53 -8.40
C LEU A 72 5.08 2.22 -8.60
N ARG A 73 6.03 1.59 -9.30
CA ARG A 73 7.35 2.17 -9.58
C ARG A 73 7.28 3.45 -10.41
N ALA A 74 6.30 3.56 -11.32
CA ALA A 74 6.10 4.77 -12.11
C ALA A 74 5.49 5.93 -11.30
N ALA A 75 4.87 5.64 -10.16
CA ALA A 75 4.19 6.62 -9.31
C ALA A 75 5.04 7.09 -8.11
N LEU A 76 6.09 6.35 -7.75
CA LEU A 76 7.09 6.70 -6.72
C LEU A 76 8.08 7.75 -7.22
#